data_AF-A0A5K0VLE9-F1
#
_entry.id   AF-A0A5K0VLE9-F1
#
_cell.length_a   1.000
_cell.length_b   1.000
_cell.length_c   1.000
_cell.angle_alpha   90.00
_cell.angle_beta   90.00
_cell.angle_gamma   90.00
#
_symmetry.space_group_name_H-M   'P 1'
#
loop_
_entity.id
_entity.type
_entity.pdbx_description
1 polymer ?
#
loop_
_entity_poly.entity_id
_entity_poly.type
_entity_poly.pdbx_seq_one_letter_code
_entity_poly.pdbx_strand_id
1 'polypeptide(L)'
;LAYTMRVTEKCDVYSFGVVALEILMGRHPGELLSSLVILTRQELDVKLRDMLDQRIAAPGDQQEAEMVAAVAKLAVMCIDMKPESRPTMRSVSLHLSSPSRKHYLFKALQENHSNRYDAS
;
A
#
# COMPACT_ATOMS: atom_id res chain seq x y z
N LEU A 1 -26.91 -13.93 16.32
CA LEU A 1 -25.46 -14.21 16.38
C LEU A 1 -24.77 -12.88 16.69
N ALA A 2 -24.42 -12.61 17.95
CA ALA A 2 -23.73 -11.37 18.32
C ALA A 2 -22.24 -11.57 18.03
N TYR A 3 -21.76 -11.01 16.91
CA TYR A 3 -20.33 -10.95 16.61
C TYR A 3 -19.70 -10.05 17.67
N THR A 4 -18.90 -10.60 18.58
CA THR A 4 -18.15 -9.79 19.54
C THR A 4 -17.10 -9.01 18.73
N MET A 5 -17.37 -7.74 18.44
CA MET A 5 -16.37 -6.84 17.85
C MET A 5 -15.27 -6.63 18.89
N ARG A 6 -14.28 -7.53 18.90
CA ARG A 6 -13.07 -7.37 19.69
C ARG A 6 -12.25 -6.25 19.05
N VAL A 7 -12.40 -5.04 19.58
CA VAL A 7 -11.54 -3.90 19.23
C VAL A 7 -10.13 -4.22 19.73
N THR A 8 -9.18 -4.20 18.80
CA THR A 8 -7.75 -4.43 19.07
C THR A 8 -6.93 -3.49 18.19
N GLU A 9 -5.65 -3.32 18.50
CA GLU A 9 -4.68 -2.63 17.63
C GLU A 9 -4.65 -3.16 16.19
N LYS A 10 -5.09 -4.40 15.95
CA LYS A 10 -5.19 -4.98 14.61
C LYS A 10 -6.32 -4.38 13.77
N CYS A 11 -7.30 -3.72 14.39
CA CYS A 11 -8.32 -2.94 13.67
C CYS A 11 -7.66 -1.75 12.96
N ASP A 12 -6.77 -1.04 13.65
CA ASP A 12 -6.04 0.10 13.07
C ASP A 12 -5.14 -0.35 11.91
N VAL A 13 -4.50 -1.52 12.05
CA VAL A 13 -3.71 -2.14 10.97
C VAL A 13 -4.59 -2.40 9.74
N TYR A 14 -5.80 -2.94 9.93
CA TYR A 14 -6.72 -3.20 8.82
C TYR A 14 -7.13 -1.92 8.11
N SER A 15 -7.59 -0.91 8.86
CA SER A 15 -7.98 0.38 8.28
C SER A 15 -6.81 1.06 7.58
N PHE A 16 -5.59 0.96 8.13
CA PHE A 16 -4.39 1.43 7.45
C PHE A 16 -4.16 0.71 6.12
N GLY A 17 -4.32 -0.62 6.09
CA GLY A 17 -4.18 -1.42 4.88
C GLY A 17 -5.16 -1.00 3.78
N VAL A 18 -6.42 -0.72 4.16
CA VAL A 18 -7.43 -0.19 3.22
C VAL A 18 -6.98 1.16 2.67
N VAL A 19 -6.61 2.12 3.53
CA VAL A 19 -6.15 3.45 3.10
C VAL A 19 -4.90 3.37 2.21
N ALA A 20 -3.96 2.47 2.51
CA ALA A 20 -2.79 2.26 1.67
C ALA A 20 -3.16 1.75 0.27
N LEU A 21 -4.14 0.84 0.17
CA LEU A 21 -4.67 0.40 -1.14
C LEU A 21 -5.42 1.51 -1.86
N GLU A 22 -6.20 2.32 -1.15
CA GLU A 22 -6.88 3.49 -1.74
C GLU A 22 -5.91 4.45 -2.41
N ILE A 23 -4.79 4.73 -1.74
CA ILE A 23 -3.72 5.59 -2.28
C ILE A 23 -3.10 4.94 -3.52
N LEU A 24 -2.75 3.65 -3.46
CA LEU A 24 -2.13 2.93 -4.57
C LEU A 24 -3.04 2.87 -5.80
N MET A 25 -4.35 2.73 -5.59
CA MET A 25 -5.34 2.58 -6.65
C MET A 25 -5.92 3.92 -7.13
N GLY A 26 -5.72 4.99 -6.37
CA GLY A 26 -6.32 6.30 -6.63
C GLY A 26 -7.83 6.37 -6.42
N ARG A 27 -8.43 5.32 -5.83
CA ARG A 27 -9.88 5.15 -5.61
C ARG A 27 -10.15 4.14 -4.51
N HIS A 28 -11.34 4.21 -3.91
CA HIS A 28 -11.77 3.26 -2.89
C HIS A 28 -11.79 1.81 -3.45
N PRO A 29 -11.15 0.81 -2.79
CA PRO A 29 -11.07 -0.56 -3.30
C PRO A 29 -12.44 -1.25 -3.37
N GLY A 30 -13.38 -0.86 -2.49
CA GLY A 30 -14.77 -1.33 -2.53
C GLY A 30 -14.85 -2.85 -2.49
N GLU A 31 -15.61 -3.45 -3.42
CA GLU A 31 -15.77 -4.90 -3.55
C GLU A 31 -14.47 -5.65 -3.87
N LEU A 32 -13.41 -4.95 -4.33
CA LEU A 32 -12.13 -5.60 -4.60
C LEU A 32 -11.46 -6.10 -3.32
N LEU A 33 -11.76 -5.54 -2.15
CA LEU A 33 -11.22 -5.97 -0.86
C LEU A 33 -11.44 -7.47 -0.63
N SER A 34 -12.65 -7.96 -0.90
CA SER A 34 -13.00 -9.37 -0.77
C SER A 34 -12.17 -10.25 -1.71
N SER A 35 -11.90 -9.77 -2.94
CA SER A 35 -11.08 -10.51 -3.90
C SER A 35 -9.60 -10.53 -3.51
N LEU A 36 -9.09 -9.42 -2.97
CA LEU A 36 -7.67 -9.24 -2.63
C LEU A 36 -7.21 -10.16 -1.51
N VAL A 37 -8.08 -10.44 -0.54
CA VAL A 37 -7.74 -11.30 0.60
C VAL A 37 -7.66 -12.78 0.20
N ILE A 38 -8.25 -13.16 -0.95
CA ILE A 38 -8.27 -14.53 -1.44
C ILE A 38 -7.08 -14.79 -2.39
N LEU A 39 -6.43 -13.75 -2.92
CA LEU A 39 -5.33 -13.91 -3.86
C LEU A 39 -4.12 -14.57 -3.20
N THR A 40 -3.54 -15.54 -3.90
CA THR A 40 -2.19 -16.01 -3.60
C THR A 40 -1.17 -14.90 -3.85
N ARG A 41 0.02 -15.03 -3.25
CA ARG A 41 1.13 -14.07 -3.45
C ARG A 41 1.45 -13.83 -4.93
N GLN A 42 1.27 -14.86 -5.77
CA GLN A 42 1.64 -14.83 -7.18
C GLN A 42 0.55 -14.17 -8.04
N GLU A 43 -0.72 -14.43 -7.74
CA GLU A 43 -1.86 -13.72 -8.35
C GLU A 43 -1.88 -12.25 -7.97
N LEU A 44 -1.42 -11.93 -6.75
CA LEU A 44 -1.29 -10.56 -6.31
C LEU A 44 -0.29 -9.79 -7.17
N ASP A 45 0.90 -10.32 -7.44
CA ASP A 45 1.91 -9.63 -8.27
C ASP A 45 1.40 -9.30 -9.67
N VAL A 46 0.65 -10.21 -10.30
CA VAL A 46 0.06 -9.98 -11.63
C VAL A 46 -1.01 -8.88 -11.57
N LYS A 47 -1.90 -8.95 -10.58
CA LYS A 47 -3.05 -8.04 -10.49
C LYS A 47 -2.68 -6.65 -9.97
N LEU A 48 -1.60 -6.54 -9.18
CA LEU A 48 -1.14 -5.28 -8.60
C LEU A 48 -0.88 -4.23 -9.67
N ARG A 49 -0.24 -4.59 -10.78
CA ARG A 49 0.06 -3.66 -11.88
C ARG A 49 -1.20 -3.01 -12.46
N ASP A 50 -2.25 -3.80 -12.65
CA ASP A 50 -3.52 -3.34 -13.24
C ASP A 50 -4.36 -2.52 -12.24
N MET A 51 -4.04 -2.63 -10.95
CA MET A 51 -4.75 -1.95 -9.87
C MET A 51 -4.16 -0.59 -9.53
N LEU A 52 -2.91 -0.29 -9.91
CA LEU A 52 -2.28 0.99 -9.63
C LEU A 52 -3.03 2.14 -10.33
N ASP A 53 -3.02 3.32 -9.70
CA ASP A 53 -3.60 4.53 -10.25
C ASP A 53 -2.92 4.91 -11.58
N GLN A 54 -3.64 4.71 -12.68
CA GLN A 54 -3.15 4.99 -14.04
C GLN A 54 -3.00 6.48 -14.35
N ARG A 55 -3.47 7.37 -13.45
CA ARG A 55 -3.27 8.83 -13.58
C ARG A 55 -1.87 9.25 -13.12
N ILE A 56 -1.16 8.39 -12.39
CA ILE A 56 0.21 8.63 -11.93
C ILE A 56 1.17 8.02 -12.95
N ALA A 57 2.31 8.69 -13.16
CA ALA A 57 3.37 8.15 -14.00
C ALA A 57 3.79 6.76 -13.49
N ALA A 58 4.00 5.83 -14.42
CA ALA A 58 4.55 4.53 -14.08
C ALA A 58 5.94 4.69 -13.42
N PRO A 59 6.35 3.75 -12.55
CA PRO A 59 7.69 3.75 -11.96
C PRO A 59 8.77 3.95 -13.04
N GLY A 60 9.72 4.85 -12.78
CA GLY A 60 10.75 5.23 -13.74
C GLY A 60 11.85 4.18 -13.91
N ASP A 61 12.03 3.32 -12.91
CA ASP A 61 12.97 2.20 -12.95
C ASP A 61 12.43 0.95 -12.21
N GLN A 62 13.18 -0.15 -12.34
CA GLN A 62 12.84 -1.44 -11.72
C GLN A 62 12.80 -1.36 -10.19
N GLN A 63 13.64 -0.51 -9.59
CA GLN A 63 13.71 -0.38 -8.13
C GLN A 63 12.48 0.35 -7.59
N GLU A 64 12.00 1.38 -8.30
CA GLU A 64 10.73 2.04 -8.01
C GLU A 64 9.55 1.07 -8.15
N ALA A 65 9.52 0.26 -9.20
CA ALA A 65 8.48 -0.75 -9.38
C ALA A 65 8.46 -1.78 -8.24
N GLU A 66 9.62 -2.26 -7.81
CA GLU A 66 9.75 -3.19 -6.68
C GLU A 66 9.31 -2.58 -5.36
N MET A 67 9.59 -1.30 -5.12
CA MET A 67 9.12 -0.60 -3.92
C MET A 67 7.59 -0.47 -3.90
N VAL A 68 6.98 -0.08 -5.03
CA VAL A 68 5.52 0.00 -5.14
C VAL A 68 4.90 -1.37 -4.90
N ALA A 69 5.44 -2.43 -5.53
CA ALA A 69 4.99 -3.80 -5.31
C ALA A 69 5.13 -4.23 -3.84
N ALA A 70 6.24 -3.87 -3.18
CA ALA A 70 6.46 -4.19 -1.76
C ALA A 70 5.47 -3.47 -0.84
N VAL A 71 5.15 -2.20 -1.11
CA VAL A 71 4.13 -1.45 -0.35
C VAL A 71 2.75 -2.07 -0.55
N ALA A 72 2.41 -2.45 -1.78
CA ALA A 72 1.12 -3.06 -2.07
C ALA A 72 0.97 -4.45 -1.42
N LYS A 73 2.01 -5.28 -1.44
CA LYS A 73 2.05 -6.55 -0.67
C LYS A 73 1.84 -6.33 0.82
N LEU A 74 2.49 -5.32 1.40
CA LEU A 74 2.34 -4.98 2.81
C LEU A 74 0.90 -4.54 3.11
N ALA A 75 0.28 -3.74 2.24
CA ALA A 75 -1.10 -3.31 2.40
C ALA A 75 -2.08 -4.49 2.36
N VAL A 76 -1.88 -5.45 1.46
CA VAL A 76 -2.68 -6.69 1.39
C VAL A 76 -2.55 -7.53 2.65
N MET A 77 -1.34 -7.66 3.21
CA MET A 77 -1.14 -8.33 4.51
C MET A 77 -1.87 -7.62 5.66
N CYS A 78 -2.00 -6.29 5.60
CA CYS A 78 -2.70 -5.52 6.63
C CYS A 78 -4.21 -5.76 6.62
N ILE A 79 -4.81 -6.10 5.47
CA ILE A 79 -6.25 -6.33 5.33
C ILE A 79 -6.68 -7.80 5.48
N ASP A 80 -5.81 -8.68 5.99
CA ASP A 80 -6.18 -10.09 6.23
C ASP A 80 -7.41 -10.17 7.16
N MET A 81 -8.35 -11.07 6.85
CA MET A 81 -9.55 -11.27 7.69
C MET A 81 -9.20 -11.80 9.09
N LYS A 82 -8.09 -12.52 9.24
CA LYS A 82 -7.57 -13.00 10.51
C LYS A 82 -6.68 -11.92 11.16
N PRO A 83 -7.10 -11.31 12.29
CA PRO A 83 -6.31 -10.27 12.95
C PRO A 83 -4.88 -10.70 13.32
N GLU A 84 -4.69 -11.97 13.66
CA GLU A 84 -3.41 -12.58 13.99
C GLU A 84 -2.43 -12.65 12.81
N SER A 85 -2.94 -12.79 11.58
CA SER A 85 -2.12 -12.79 10.35
C SER A 85 -1.60 -11.41 9.97
N ARG A 86 -2.25 -10.35 10.46
CA ARG A 86 -1.85 -8.96 10.17
C ARG A 86 -0.51 -8.66 10.85
N PRO A 87 0.40 -7.88 10.22
CA PRO A 87 1.58 -7.38 10.91
C PRO A 87 1.21 -6.43 12.07
N THR A 88 2.18 -6.11 12.92
CA THR A 88 2.01 -5.01 13.90
C THR A 88 2.26 -3.66 13.21
N MET A 89 1.66 -2.57 13.70
CA MET A 89 1.94 -1.22 13.16
C MET A 89 3.43 -0.86 13.24
N ARG A 90 4.16 -1.34 14.25
CA ARG A 90 5.61 -1.20 14.33
C ARG A 90 6.32 -1.86 13.15
N SER A 91 5.93 -3.10 12.81
CA SER A 91 6.47 -3.81 11.66
C SER A 91 6.15 -3.08 10.35
N VAL A 92 4.90 -2.62 10.17
CA VAL A 92 4.48 -1.82 9.02
C VAL A 92 5.35 -0.57 8.87
N SER A 93 5.50 0.21 9.94
CA SER A 93 6.32 1.43 9.96
C SER A 93 7.78 1.15 9.62
N LEU A 94 8.37 0.08 10.18
CA LEU A 94 9.75 -0.32 9.88
C LEU A 94 9.96 -0.69 8.42
N HIS A 95 9.01 -1.43 7.83
CA HIS A 95 9.06 -1.73 6.41
C HIS A 95 9.05 -0.41 5.64
N LEU A 96 8.02 0.43 5.80
CA LEU A 96 7.89 1.69 5.06
C LEU A 96 9.08 2.64 5.22
N SER A 97 9.75 2.61 6.38
CA SER A 97 10.90 3.46 6.71
C SER A 97 12.26 2.91 6.24
N SER A 98 12.29 1.82 5.47
CA SER A 98 13.53 1.22 4.98
C SER A 98 14.44 2.27 4.29
N PRO A 99 15.77 2.28 4.55
CA PRO A 99 16.69 3.27 3.99
C PRO A 99 16.60 3.40 2.47
N SER A 100 16.42 2.29 1.76
CA SER A 100 16.24 2.27 0.31
C SER A 100 15.01 3.06 -0.14
N ARG A 101 13.93 3.09 0.65
CA ARG A 101 12.70 3.86 0.37
C ARG A 101 12.83 5.33 0.74
N LYS A 102 13.59 5.66 1.78
CA LYS A 102 13.81 7.06 2.17
C LYS A 102 14.45 7.87 1.05
N HIS A 103 15.41 7.29 0.33
CA HIS A 103 16.07 7.96 -0.79
C HIS A 103 15.06 8.46 -1.84
N TYR A 104 14.11 7.60 -2.23
CA TYR A 104 13.09 7.97 -3.22
C TYR A 104 12.01 8.90 -2.68
N LEU A 105 11.63 8.77 -1.40
CA LEU A 105 10.75 9.76 -0.77
C LEU A 105 11.39 11.16 -0.80
N PHE A 106 12.69 11.26 -0.49
CA PHE A 106 13.42 12.52 -0.58
C PHE A 106 13.52 13.03 -2.02
N LYS A 107 13.83 12.17 -2.99
CA LYS A 107 13.86 12.51 -4.42
C LYS A 107 12.50 13.03 -4.92
N ALA A 108 11.42 12.30 -4.63
CA ALA A 108 10.06 12.70 -5.01
C ALA A 108 9.63 14.03 -4.36
N LEU A 109 10.01 14.29 -3.11
CA LEU A 109 9.76 15.58 -2.47
C LEU A 109 10.55 16.72 -3.15
N GLN A 110 11.79 16.47 -3.55
CA GLN A 110 12.61 17.44 -4.28
C GLN A 110 12.06 17.75 -5.68
N GLU A 111 11.63 16.73 -6.43
CA GLU A 111 11.02 16.90 -7.76
C GLU A 111 9.69 17.66 -7.70
N ASN A 112 8.85 17.38 -6.70
CA ASN A 112 7.61 18.13 -6.47
C ASN A 112 7.84 19.61 -6.11
N HIS A 113 9.00 19.95 -5.52
CA HIS A 113 9.38 21.34 -5.26
C HIS A 113 9.89 22.04 -6.53
N SER A 114 10.58 21.33 -7.43
CA SER A 114 11.09 21.91 -8.68
C SER A 114 9.96 22.19 -9.68
N ASN A 115 8.96 21.30 -9.77
CA ASN A 115 7.81 21.47 -10.68
C ASN A 115 6.88 22.63 -10.32
N ARG A 116 7.03 23.26 -9.14
CA ARG A 116 6.26 24.46 -8.77
C ARG A 116 6.86 25.77 -9.30
N TYR A 117 8.09 25.76 -9.81
CA TYR A 117 8.75 26.98 -10.31
C TYR A 117 8.77 27.11 -11.85
N ASP A 118 8.40 26.05 -12.58
CA ASP A 118 8.29 26.06 -14.06
C ASP A 118 6.85 26.30 -14.57
N ALA A 119 5.90 26.55 -13.67
CA ALA A 119 4.49 26.81 -13.99
C ALA A 119 4.08 28.29 -13.79
N SER A 120 5.02 29.23 -13.87
CA SER A 120 4.76 30.68 -13.75
C SER A 120 5.44 31.47 -14.87
#